data_AF-A0A970PPE0-F1
#
_entry.id   AF-A0A970PPE0-F1
#
_cell.length_a   1.000
_cell.length_b   1.000
_cell.length_c   1.000
_cell.angle_alpha   90.00
_cell.angle_beta   90.00
_cell.angle_gamma   90.00
#
_symmetry.space_group_name_H-M   'P 1'
#
loop_
_entity.id
_entity.type
_entity.pdbx_description
1 polymer ?
#
loop_
_entity_poly.entity_id
_entity_poly.type
_entity_poly.pdbx_seq_one_letter_code
_entity_poly.pdbx_strand_id
1 'polypeptide(L)'
;AYGIRLMVAADFALPHSAGIGTADPLDPAVQRWWQKRAEEIYGLIPDFGGVVIKADSEFRPGPHTYGRSHSQGANMLARAFRPHGGYVIWRCFVYNCKQDWRDHAIDRPKAAFEQYAPMDGTFDAHVILQIKNGPYDFQTREPVSPLLYAMPNTEKALELQLAQEYTGQQIDLYYMPPMWQEITRDLLPFKPRHICAVSNLGRDDNWTGHDLAQANLFSYGLFAWRGQTADDDADWWIRLSYGSNPVVLSTLRAMLLRSRAVYESYTAPLALGWMVHPDSHYGPNPEGYEYDKWGTYLRTDGRAVGIDRSSRGTGFTLQYPEALRRRYDSPHTCPQELLLFFHRLPFDHVLPDGRTLIQYIYDTRFEGALGAEALLRDWESLEGLIPEESFRHTRERFVRQLQNACEWRDVLNNYFWRFSGIPDERGRRIY
;
A
#
# COMPACT_ATOMS: atom_id res chain seq x y z
N ALA A 1 15.18 10.57 25.17
CA ALA A 1 16.15 9.46 25.37
C ALA A 1 16.65 8.85 24.06
N TYR A 2 15.79 8.57 23.06
CA TYR A 2 16.19 7.92 21.79
C TYR A 2 16.07 8.81 20.54
N GLY A 3 15.91 10.13 20.71
CA GLY A 3 15.68 11.04 19.57
C GLY A 3 14.32 10.88 18.88
N ILE A 4 13.39 10.10 19.46
CA ILE A 4 12.03 9.88 18.96
C ILE A 4 11.09 10.88 19.60
N ARG A 5 10.31 11.60 18.79
CA ARG A 5 9.25 12.52 19.25
C ARG A 5 7.87 11.88 19.12
N LEU A 6 6.99 12.19 20.07
CA LEU A 6 5.61 11.71 20.04
C LEU A 6 4.78 12.57 19.08
N MET A 7 4.00 11.92 18.21
CA MET A 7 2.87 12.53 17.50
C MET A 7 1.62 11.72 17.79
N VAL A 8 0.45 12.38 17.75
CA VAL A 8 -0.83 11.74 18.05
C VAL A 8 -1.78 11.87 16.86
N ALA A 9 -2.42 10.77 16.49
CA ALA A 9 -3.56 10.84 15.58
C ALA A 9 -4.74 11.51 16.30
N ALA A 10 -5.19 12.66 15.79
CA ALA A 10 -6.26 13.43 16.42
C ALA A 10 -7.54 13.36 15.57
N ASP A 11 -8.68 13.34 16.25
CA ASP A 11 -9.98 13.44 15.59
C ASP A 11 -10.29 14.92 15.30
N PHE A 12 -10.49 15.25 14.02
CA PHE A 12 -10.76 16.61 13.57
C PHE A 12 -12.01 17.20 14.23
N ALA A 13 -13.01 16.35 14.55
CA ALA A 13 -14.27 16.77 15.14
C ALA A 13 -14.25 16.89 16.68
N LEU A 14 -13.09 16.76 17.34
CA LEU A 14 -12.99 16.90 18.80
C LEU A 14 -13.62 18.18 19.38
N PRO A 15 -13.52 19.37 18.76
CA PRO A 15 -14.19 20.56 19.26
C PRO A 15 -15.72 20.38 19.40
N HIS A 16 -16.34 19.69 18.44
CA HIS A 16 -17.78 19.43 18.46
C HIS A 16 -18.17 18.57 19.68
N SER A 17 -17.47 17.45 19.89
CA SER A 17 -17.72 16.56 21.03
C SER A 17 -17.26 17.14 22.37
N ALA A 18 -16.36 18.13 22.37
CA ALA A 18 -15.92 18.88 23.55
C ALA A 18 -16.85 20.05 23.94
N GLY A 19 -18.05 20.14 23.35
CA GLY A 19 -19.08 21.09 23.75
C GLY A 19 -19.09 22.42 22.99
N ILE A 20 -18.29 22.60 21.94
CA ILE A 20 -18.36 23.79 21.06
C ILE A 20 -19.59 23.73 20.14
N GLY A 21 -20.11 22.53 19.85
CA GLY A 21 -21.28 22.34 18.98
C GLY A 21 -20.96 22.37 17.47
N THR A 22 -19.73 22.71 17.08
CA THR A 22 -19.24 22.65 15.69
C THR A 22 -17.75 22.28 15.67
N ALA A 23 -17.23 21.88 14.50
CA ALA A 23 -15.81 21.75 14.22
C ALA A 23 -15.41 22.43 12.90
N ASP A 24 -16.17 23.44 12.46
CA ASP A 24 -15.79 24.27 11.30
C ASP A 24 -14.43 24.95 11.56
N PRO A 25 -13.39 24.71 10.76
CA PRO A 25 -12.06 25.30 10.97
C PRO A 25 -12.04 26.83 10.84
N LEU A 26 -13.08 27.45 10.26
CA LEU A 26 -13.20 28.91 10.18
C LEU A 26 -13.97 29.51 11.38
N ASP A 27 -14.55 28.69 12.25
CA ASP A 27 -15.22 29.17 13.45
C ASP A 27 -14.17 29.64 14.49
N PRO A 28 -14.25 30.90 14.98
CA PRO A 28 -13.28 31.42 15.95
C PRO A 28 -13.22 30.65 17.27
N ALA A 29 -14.31 30.03 17.72
CA ALA A 29 -14.32 29.22 18.93
C ALA A 29 -13.57 27.90 18.72
N VAL A 30 -13.69 27.28 17.55
CA VAL A 30 -12.93 26.08 17.15
C VAL A 30 -11.42 26.39 17.08
N GLN A 31 -11.05 27.51 16.47
CA GLN A 31 -9.65 27.94 16.38
C GLN A 31 -9.03 28.15 17.77
N ARG A 32 -9.73 28.88 18.65
CA ARG A 32 -9.28 29.09 20.04
C ARG A 32 -9.20 27.78 20.82
N TRP A 33 -10.11 26.85 20.59
CA TRP A 33 -10.10 25.55 21.24
C TRP A 33 -8.84 24.75 20.88
N TRP A 34 -8.49 24.70 19.59
CA TRP A 34 -7.27 24.01 19.14
C TRP A 34 -5.99 24.70 19.61
N GLN A 35 -5.94 26.03 19.62
CA GLN A 35 -4.83 26.79 20.18
C GLN A 35 -4.60 26.44 21.66
N LYS A 36 -5.66 26.53 22.48
CA LYS A 36 -5.59 26.17 23.90
C LYS A 36 -5.17 24.70 24.10
N ARG A 37 -5.70 23.79 23.28
CA ARG A 37 -5.33 22.36 23.36
C ARG A 37 -3.86 22.14 23.03
N ALA A 38 -3.32 22.84 22.03
CA ALA A 38 -1.90 22.78 21.71
C ALA A 38 -1.07 23.29 22.89
N GLU A 39 -1.40 24.45 23.46
CA GLU A 39 -0.71 25.00 24.63
C GLU A 39 -0.69 24.02 25.81
N GLU A 40 -1.83 23.38 26.12
CA GLU A 40 -1.94 22.36 27.18
C GLU A 40 -1.01 21.16 26.91
N ILE A 41 -0.98 20.65 25.67
CA ILE A 41 -0.14 19.50 25.29
C ILE A 41 1.34 19.87 25.41
N TYR A 42 1.76 21.01 24.88
CA TYR A 42 3.16 21.45 24.94
C TYR A 42 3.61 21.82 26.35
N GLY A 43 2.69 22.22 27.24
CA GLY A 43 2.98 22.37 28.66
C GLY A 43 3.32 21.05 29.35
N LEU A 44 2.79 19.92 28.85
CA LEU A 44 3.06 18.57 29.37
C LEU A 44 4.21 17.85 28.64
N ILE A 45 4.33 18.06 27.33
CA ILE A 45 5.28 17.40 26.44
C ILE A 45 5.96 18.47 25.57
N PRO A 46 7.02 19.12 26.08
CA PRO A 46 7.63 20.27 25.40
C PRO A 46 8.19 19.99 24.00
N ASP A 47 8.55 18.73 23.71
CA ASP A 47 9.07 18.28 22.41
C ASP A 47 8.05 17.50 21.57
N PHE A 48 6.75 17.68 21.85
CA PHE A 48 5.66 17.07 21.08
C PHE A 48 5.80 17.39 19.58
N GLY A 49 5.78 16.36 18.74
CA GLY A 49 6.01 16.49 17.30
C GLY A 49 4.82 17.09 16.55
N GLY A 50 3.61 16.96 17.11
CA GLY A 50 2.37 17.46 16.50
C GLY A 50 1.35 16.34 16.25
N VAL A 51 0.48 16.54 15.26
CA VAL A 51 -0.70 15.67 15.05
C VAL A 51 -0.73 15.04 13.68
N VAL A 52 -1.33 13.86 13.60
CA VAL A 52 -1.68 13.16 12.35
C VAL A 52 -3.19 13.21 12.18
N ILE A 53 -3.67 13.58 10.99
CA ILE A 53 -5.10 13.76 10.72
C ILE A 53 -5.53 12.88 9.55
N LYS A 54 -6.57 12.07 9.78
CA LYS A 54 -7.40 11.44 8.74
C LYS A 54 -8.77 12.12 8.79
N ALA A 55 -9.11 12.87 7.74
CA ALA A 55 -10.34 13.67 7.67
C ALA A 55 -11.04 13.45 6.32
N ASP A 56 -12.38 13.50 6.33
CA ASP A 56 -13.26 13.28 5.16
C ASP A 56 -12.98 11.96 4.41
N SER A 57 -12.66 10.91 5.16
CA SER A 57 -12.28 9.60 4.62
C SER A 57 -12.88 8.49 5.46
N GLU A 58 -13.55 7.53 4.82
CA GLU A 58 -14.16 6.36 5.47
C GLU A 58 -15.03 6.74 6.68
N PHE A 59 -15.99 7.63 6.43
CA PHE A 59 -16.95 8.15 7.41
C PHE A 59 -16.33 8.98 8.55
N ARG A 60 -15.02 9.25 8.53
CA ARG A 60 -14.39 10.17 9.48
C ARG A 60 -14.74 11.62 9.10
N PRO A 61 -15.22 12.44 10.05
CA PRO A 61 -15.57 13.83 9.78
C PRO A 61 -14.33 14.65 9.40
N GLY A 62 -14.56 15.76 8.72
CA GLY A 62 -13.50 16.64 8.27
C GLY A 62 -14.04 17.97 7.73
N PRO A 63 -13.16 18.82 7.17
CA PRO A 63 -13.52 20.12 6.61
C PRO A 63 -14.71 20.10 5.64
N HIS A 64 -14.88 19.07 4.81
CA HIS A 64 -15.99 19.01 3.85
C HIS A 64 -17.37 18.99 4.53
N THR A 65 -17.44 18.43 5.75
CA THR A 65 -18.68 18.43 6.55
C THR A 65 -19.21 19.86 6.78
N TYR A 66 -18.32 20.84 6.75
CA TYR A 66 -18.60 22.26 6.98
C TYR A 66 -18.45 23.11 5.70
N GLY A 67 -18.37 22.48 4.53
CA GLY A 67 -18.16 23.18 3.25
C GLY A 67 -16.81 23.87 3.14
N ARG A 68 -15.76 23.34 3.79
CA ARG A 68 -14.40 23.88 3.80
C ARG A 68 -13.41 22.98 3.05
N SER A 69 -12.33 23.56 2.55
CA SER A 69 -11.24 22.80 1.91
C SER A 69 -10.35 22.11 2.94
N HIS A 70 -9.59 21.10 2.48
CA HIS A 70 -8.55 20.49 3.32
C HIS A 70 -7.47 21.50 3.72
N SER A 71 -7.08 22.45 2.86
CA SER A 71 -6.12 23.48 3.24
C SER A 71 -6.63 24.38 4.36
N GLN A 72 -7.93 24.75 4.36
CA GLN A 72 -8.52 25.49 5.47
C GLN A 72 -8.48 24.71 6.79
N GLY A 73 -8.82 23.41 6.76
CA GLY A 73 -8.75 22.53 7.92
C GLY A 73 -7.32 22.34 8.44
N ALA A 74 -6.40 21.99 7.56
CA ALA A 74 -5.00 21.75 7.89
C ALA A 74 -4.31 23.01 8.40
N ASN A 75 -4.54 24.17 7.78
CA ASN A 75 -3.93 25.44 8.18
C ASN A 75 -4.44 25.93 9.53
N MET A 76 -5.70 25.70 9.87
CA MET A 76 -6.23 26.00 11.20
C MET A 76 -5.44 25.26 12.27
N LEU A 77 -5.22 23.95 12.09
CA LEU A 77 -4.40 23.16 13.01
C LEU A 77 -2.94 23.62 12.97
N ALA A 78 -2.35 23.83 11.80
CA ALA A 78 -0.95 24.23 11.68
C ALA A 78 -0.68 25.53 12.44
N ARG A 79 -1.61 26.50 12.40
CA ARG A 79 -1.50 27.75 13.18
C ARG A 79 -1.58 27.56 14.68
N ALA A 80 -2.30 26.54 15.16
CA ALA A 80 -2.35 26.18 16.58
C ALA A 80 -1.06 25.51 17.06
N PHE A 81 -0.47 24.62 16.26
CA PHE A 81 0.72 23.83 16.67
C PHE A 81 2.06 24.52 16.34
N ARG A 82 2.12 25.37 15.31
CA ARG A 82 3.35 26.06 14.86
C ARG A 82 4.06 26.89 15.94
N PRO A 83 3.38 27.65 16.83
CA PRO A 83 4.05 28.43 17.87
C PRO A 83 4.97 27.60 18.78
N HIS A 84 4.74 26.29 18.85
CA HIS A 84 5.52 25.34 19.65
C HIS A 84 6.43 24.44 18.78
N GLY A 85 6.55 24.71 17.48
CA GLY A 85 7.35 23.91 16.55
C GLY A 85 6.70 22.62 16.07
N GLY A 86 5.41 22.41 16.33
CA GLY A 86 4.68 21.22 15.90
C GLY A 86 4.32 21.20 14.42
N TYR A 87 4.16 20.00 13.87
CA TYR A 87 3.70 19.76 12.51
C TYR A 87 2.28 19.15 12.47
N VAL A 88 1.58 19.39 11.36
CA VAL A 88 0.32 18.72 11.03
C VAL A 88 0.58 17.79 9.85
N ILE A 89 0.52 16.49 10.12
CA ILE A 89 0.60 15.47 9.08
C ILE A 89 -0.83 15.20 8.59
N TRP A 90 -1.15 15.65 7.38
CA TRP A 90 -2.49 15.55 6.82
C TRP A 90 -2.54 14.42 5.79
N ARG A 91 -3.28 13.35 6.08
CA ARG A 91 -3.35 12.20 5.18
C ARG A 91 -4.19 12.51 3.94
N CYS A 92 -3.67 12.17 2.77
CA CYS A 92 -4.32 12.31 1.47
C CYS A 92 -5.12 11.08 1.04
N PHE A 93 -5.29 10.11 1.93
CA PHE A 93 -6.13 8.93 1.68
C PHE A 93 -7.61 9.31 1.77
N VAL A 94 -8.10 10.01 0.73
CA VAL A 94 -9.47 10.52 0.60
C VAL A 94 -10.03 10.06 -0.74
N TYR A 95 -11.23 9.47 -0.70
CA TYR A 95 -11.94 8.97 -1.88
C TYR A 95 -13.44 8.82 -1.57
N ASN A 96 -14.25 8.60 -2.61
CA ASN A 96 -15.66 8.28 -2.43
C ASN A 96 -15.84 6.85 -1.93
N CYS A 97 -15.95 6.66 -0.61
CA CYS A 97 -16.24 5.37 0.05
C CYS A 97 -17.73 4.97 0.01
N LYS A 98 -18.52 5.61 -0.86
CA LYS A 98 -19.93 5.31 -1.15
C LYS A 98 -20.17 5.32 -2.67
N GLN A 99 -19.17 4.93 -3.44
CA GLN A 99 -19.26 4.89 -4.90
C GLN A 99 -20.33 3.88 -5.33
N ASP A 100 -21.17 4.24 -6.30
CA ASP A 100 -22.04 3.26 -6.94
C ASP A 100 -21.20 2.42 -7.90
N TRP A 101 -21.16 1.10 -7.72
CA TRP A 101 -20.44 0.20 -8.62
C TRP A 101 -20.98 0.25 -10.05
N ARG A 102 -22.19 0.77 -10.28
CA ARG A 102 -22.75 0.97 -11.63
C ARG A 102 -22.16 2.18 -12.34
N ASP A 103 -21.53 3.10 -11.60
CA ASP A 103 -20.90 4.28 -12.17
C ASP A 103 -19.48 3.92 -12.63
N HIS A 104 -19.30 3.90 -13.96
CA HIS A 104 -18.03 3.60 -14.60
C HIS A 104 -17.18 4.86 -14.87
N ALA A 105 -17.72 6.06 -14.64
CA ALA A 105 -17.00 7.31 -14.82
C ALA A 105 -16.17 7.68 -13.58
N ILE A 106 -16.64 7.32 -12.38
CA ILE A 106 -15.88 7.53 -11.13
C ILE A 106 -14.78 6.48 -11.02
N ASP A 107 -13.54 6.92 -10.79
CA ASP A 107 -12.38 6.05 -10.63
C ASP A 107 -11.63 6.43 -9.35
N ARG A 108 -11.70 5.55 -8.32
CA ARG A 108 -11.09 5.78 -7.00
C ARG A 108 -9.62 6.23 -7.04
N PRO A 109 -8.72 5.64 -7.87
CA PRO A 109 -7.35 6.09 -8.03
C PRO A 109 -7.17 7.57 -8.38
N LYS A 110 -8.15 8.20 -9.05
CA LYS A 110 -8.09 9.62 -9.40
C LYS A 110 -8.29 10.55 -8.19
N ALA A 111 -8.94 10.06 -7.13
CA ALA A 111 -9.55 10.88 -6.10
C ALA A 111 -8.54 11.75 -5.34
N ALA A 112 -7.43 11.16 -4.87
CA ALA A 112 -6.43 11.92 -4.12
C ALA A 112 -5.82 13.05 -4.97
N PHE A 113 -5.54 12.80 -6.25
CA PHE A 113 -5.00 13.84 -7.11
C PHE A 113 -6.03 14.95 -7.37
N GLU A 114 -7.24 14.60 -7.78
CA GLU A 114 -8.31 15.56 -8.07
C GLU A 114 -8.66 16.42 -6.85
N GLN A 115 -8.59 15.82 -5.66
CA GLN A 115 -8.86 16.49 -4.41
C GLN A 115 -7.76 17.50 -4.04
N TYR A 116 -6.49 17.08 -4.06
CA TYR A 116 -5.40 17.87 -3.46
C TYR A 116 -4.59 18.69 -4.46
N ALA A 117 -4.40 18.24 -5.70
CA ALA A 117 -3.55 18.93 -6.67
C ALA A 117 -3.98 20.39 -6.94
N PRO A 118 -5.28 20.74 -7.00
CA PRO A 118 -5.73 22.13 -7.16
C PRO A 118 -5.38 23.05 -5.97
N MET A 119 -5.00 22.48 -4.81
CA MET A 119 -4.69 23.22 -3.59
C MET A 119 -3.19 23.48 -3.39
N ASP A 120 -2.34 23.21 -4.38
CA ASP A 120 -0.90 23.44 -4.26
C ASP A 120 -0.58 24.90 -3.89
N GLY A 121 0.34 25.09 -2.94
CA GLY A 121 0.74 26.42 -2.45
C GLY A 121 -0.27 27.08 -1.51
N THR A 122 -1.40 26.44 -1.21
CA THR A 122 -2.39 26.96 -0.24
C THR A 122 -2.19 26.43 1.18
N PHE A 123 -1.32 25.44 1.38
CA PHE A 123 -1.01 24.86 2.67
C PHE A 123 0.09 25.66 3.40
N ASP A 124 -0.09 25.89 4.70
CA ASP A 124 0.90 26.55 5.55
C ASP A 124 2.16 25.65 5.71
N ALA A 125 3.34 26.25 5.92
CA ALA A 125 4.64 25.53 5.93
C ALA A 125 4.80 24.39 6.97
N HIS A 126 3.94 24.33 8.00
CA HIS A 126 3.94 23.27 9.01
C HIS A 126 2.94 22.15 8.71
N VAL A 127 2.32 22.17 7.53
CA VAL A 127 1.50 21.07 7.00
C VAL A 127 2.36 20.19 6.10
N ILE A 128 2.31 18.88 6.33
CA ILE A 128 2.92 17.88 5.47
C ILE A 128 1.81 16.96 4.96
N LEU A 129 1.66 16.87 3.63
CA LEU A 129 0.70 15.95 3.02
C LEU A 129 1.27 14.52 3.01
N GLN A 130 0.64 13.62 3.75
CA GLN A 130 1.01 12.22 3.83
C GLN A 130 0.26 11.40 2.77
N ILE A 131 0.99 10.83 1.82
CA ILE A 131 0.45 10.21 0.60
C ILE A 131 0.95 8.78 0.49
N LYS A 132 0.04 7.81 0.38
CA LYS A 132 0.38 6.39 0.15
C LYS A 132 1.22 6.22 -1.12
N ASN A 133 2.05 5.18 -1.15
CA ASN A 133 2.90 4.89 -2.31
C ASN A 133 2.11 4.73 -3.61
N GLY A 134 0.89 4.17 -3.54
CA GLY A 134 0.00 4.05 -4.67
C GLY A 134 -1.37 4.69 -4.41
N PRO A 135 -2.15 4.92 -5.49
CA PRO A 135 -3.39 5.69 -5.46
C PRO A 135 -4.60 4.88 -4.95
N TYR A 136 -4.44 3.58 -4.71
CA TYR A 136 -5.47 2.73 -4.12
C TYR A 136 -5.27 2.60 -2.61
N ASP A 137 -4.64 1.52 -2.15
CA ASP A 137 -4.67 1.10 -0.75
C ASP A 137 -3.68 -0.03 -0.47
N PHE A 138 -2.39 0.22 -0.66
CA PHE A 138 -1.31 -0.71 -0.28
C PHE A 138 -1.44 -2.13 -0.86
N GLN A 139 -2.02 -2.26 -2.05
CA GLN A 139 -2.14 -3.55 -2.74
C GLN A 139 -0.75 -4.15 -3.02
N THR A 140 -0.69 -5.46 -3.30
CA THR A 140 0.56 -6.18 -3.64
C THR A 140 1.41 -5.44 -4.68
N ARG A 141 0.76 -4.82 -5.65
CA ARG A 141 1.37 -3.91 -6.61
C ARG A 141 0.40 -2.78 -6.97
N GLU A 142 0.93 -1.57 -7.00
CA GLU A 142 0.26 -0.37 -7.51
C GLU A 142 1.28 0.49 -8.27
N PRO A 143 0.86 1.30 -9.25
CA PRO A 143 1.70 2.38 -9.74
C PRO A 143 1.89 3.43 -8.65
N VAL A 144 2.94 4.24 -8.77
CA VAL A 144 3.19 5.35 -7.86
C VAL A 144 2.02 6.35 -7.89
N SER A 145 1.56 6.84 -6.73
CA SER A 145 0.52 7.88 -6.64
C SER A 145 0.86 9.10 -7.49
N PRO A 146 -0.01 9.54 -8.43
CA PRO A 146 0.24 10.73 -9.26
C PRO A 146 0.51 12.01 -8.44
N LEU A 147 -0.12 12.11 -7.26
CA LEU A 147 0.00 13.27 -6.37
C LEU A 147 1.44 13.48 -5.87
N LEU A 148 2.27 12.43 -5.81
CA LEU A 148 3.68 12.54 -5.42
C LEU A 148 4.52 13.27 -6.46
N TYR A 149 4.12 13.24 -7.75
CA TYR A 149 4.75 14.00 -8.82
C TYR A 149 4.25 15.45 -8.92
N ALA A 150 3.19 15.77 -8.20
CA ALA A 150 2.52 17.06 -8.25
C ALA A 150 2.85 17.94 -7.03
N MET A 151 2.22 19.10 -7.00
CA MET A 151 2.23 20.04 -5.89
C MET A 151 3.65 20.49 -5.46
N PRO A 152 4.45 21.11 -6.36
CA PRO A 152 5.82 21.51 -6.03
C PRO A 152 5.92 22.54 -4.88
N ASN A 153 4.83 23.24 -4.55
CA ASN A 153 4.81 24.25 -3.49
C ASN A 153 4.26 23.71 -2.16
N THR A 154 4.11 22.39 -2.03
CA THR A 154 3.56 21.75 -0.83
C THR A 154 4.46 20.60 -0.37
N GLU A 155 4.78 20.58 0.93
CA GLU A 155 5.56 19.53 1.57
C GLU A 155 4.79 18.20 1.60
N LYS A 156 5.49 17.11 1.29
CA LYS A 156 4.90 15.77 1.13
C LYS A 156 5.70 14.70 1.88
N ALA A 157 4.98 13.72 2.41
CA ALA A 157 5.52 12.48 2.95
C ALA A 157 5.04 11.27 2.16
N LEU A 158 5.94 10.34 1.85
CA LEU A 158 5.58 9.02 1.34
C LEU A 158 5.12 8.13 2.50
N GLU A 159 3.91 7.58 2.40
CA GLU A 159 3.35 6.62 3.35
C GLU A 159 3.48 5.20 2.79
N LEU A 160 4.06 4.31 3.60
CA LEU A 160 4.20 2.88 3.34
C LEU A 160 3.40 2.08 4.37
N GLN A 161 3.26 0.78 4.15
CA GLN A 161 2.62 -0.12 5.08
C GLN A 161 3.58 -1.26 5.42
N LEU A 162 4.02 -1.38 6.68
CA LEU A 162 4.80 -2.54 7.12
C LEU A 162 3.88 -3.67 7.56
N ALA A 163 2.76 -3.34 8.21
CA ALA A 163 1.71 -4.33 8.49
C ALA A 163 1.20 -4.88 7.17
N GLN A 164 1.23 -6.20 7.01
CA GLN A 164 1.03 -6.83 5.70
C GLN A 164 -0.46 -7.01 5.35
N GLU A 165 -1.29 -5.97 5.43
CA GLU A 165 -2.75 -6.06 5.26
C GLU A 165 -3.17 -6.82 3.99
N TYR A 166 -2.65 -6.40 2.83
CA TYR A 166 -2.88 -7.04 1.52
C TYR A 166 -1.70 -7.91 1.05
N THR A 167 -0.64 -7.97 1.85
CA THR A 167 0.62 -8.65 1.53
C THR A 167 0.89 -9.84 2.44
N GLY A 168 -0.16 -10.51 2.91
CA GLY A 168 -0.08 -11.83 3.55
C GLY A 168 -0.19 -11.86 5.08
N GLN A 169 -0.47 -10.72 5.70
CA GLN A 169 -0.77 -10.55 7.13
C GLN A 169 0.26 -11.16 8.08
N GLN A 170 1.54 -11.14 7.69
CA GLN A 170 2.62 -11.77 8.45
C GLN A 170 2.36 -13.28 8.71
N ILE A 171 1.56 -13.91 7.86
CA ILE A 171 1.49 -15.36 7.67
C ILE A 171 2.38 -15.69 6.48
N ASP A 172 2.09 -15.09 5.34
CA ASP A 172 2.86 -15.25 4.13
C ASP A 172 4.10 -14.34 4.18
N LEU A 173 5.25 -14.86 3.75
CA LEU A 173 6.47 -14.06 3.66
C LEU A 173 6.34 -13.02 2.54
N TYR A 174 6.55 -11.74 2.87
CA TYR A 174 6.60 -10.64 1.91
C TYR A 174 7.67 -9.60 2.31
N TYR A 175 8.82 -9.64 1.65
CA TYR A 175 9.89 -8.67 1.84
C TYR A 175 9.67 -7.44 0.97
N MET A 176 9.45 -6.29 1.60
CA MET A 176 9.05 -5.04 0.97
C MET A 176 10.17 -4.24 0.27
N PRO A 177 11.45 -4.32 0.65
CA PRO A 177 12.50 -3.49 0.05
C PRO A 177 12.59 -3.51 -1.48
N PRO A 178 12.41 -4.65 -2.19
CA PRO A 178 12.31 -4.63 -3.65
C PRO A 178 11.18 -3.73 -4.20
N MET A 179 10.03 -3.67 -3.52
CA MET A 179 8.95 -2.74 -3.85
C MET A 179 9.36 -1.29 -3.66
N TRP A 180 10.06 -0.99 -2.56
CA TRP A 180 10.52 0.36 -2.28
C TRP A 180 11.59 0.83 -3.28
N GLN A 181 12.47 -0.07 -3.75
CA GLN A 181 13.41 0.22 -4.83
C GLN A 181 12.69 0.62 -6.12
N GLU A 182 11.63 -0.10 -6.49
CA GLU A 182 10.80 0.24 -7.65
C GLU A 182 10.14 1.61 -7.49
N ILE A 183 9.52 1.87 -6.34
CA ILE A 183 8.89 3.16 -6.03
C ILE A 183 9.91 4.29 -6.11
N THR A 184 11.09 4.15 -5.49
CA THR A 184 12.15 5.17 -5.52
C THR A 184 12.62 5.44 -6.94
N ARG A 185 12.84 4.40 -7.75
CA ARG A 185 13.25 4.53 -9.15
C ARG A 185 12.19 5.26 -9.97
N ASP A 186 10.93 4.87 -9.82
CA ASP A 186 9.82 5.40 -10.63
C ASP A 186 9.42 6.82 -10.19
N LEU A 187 9.77 7.23 -8.96
CA LEU A 187 9.59 8.60 -8.48
C LEU A 187 10.63 9.58 -9.01
N LEU A 188 11.82 9.15 -9.47
CA LEU A 188 12.87 10.08 -9.87
C LEU A 188 12.45 11.04 -10.99
N PRO A 189 12.86 12.33 -10.94
CA PRO A 189 13.72 12.96 -9.93
C PRO A 189 12.96 13.45 -8.67
N PHE A 190 11.66 13.20 -8.56
CA PHE A 190 10.83 13.63 -7.44
C PHE A 190 11.17 12.79 -6.20
N LYS A 191 11.53 13.45 -5.10
CA LYS A 191 11.84 12.77 -3.83
C LYS A 191 11.08 13.45 -2.70
N PRO A 192 10.04 12.81 -2.15
CA PRO A 192 9.41 13.29 -0.93
C PRO A 192 10.47 13.45 0.17
N ARG A 193 10.43 14.58 0.89
CA ARG A 193 11.40 14.86 1.95
C ARG A 193 11.16 14.04 3.21
N HIS A 194 9.95 13.54 3.36
CA HIS A 194 9.50 12.80 4.52
C HIS A 194 9.02 11.41 4.10
N ILE A 195 9.16 10.45 5.01
CA ILE A 195 8.63 9.11 4.86
C ILE A 195 8.01 8.67 6.18
N CYS A 196 6.97 7.87 6.09
CA CYS A 196 6.31 7.25 7.23
C CYS A 196 5.86 5.84 6.84
N ALA A 197 5.62 4.99 7.83
CA ALA A 197 5.03 3.69 7.58
C ALA A 197 4.08 3.26 8.70
N VAL A 198 3.03 2.54 8.33
CA VAL A 198 2.15 1.85 9.27
C VAL A 198 2.92 0.68 9.89
N SER A 199 3.07 0.68 11.22
CA SER A 199 3.88 -0.31 11.95
C SER A 199 3.33 -1.73 11.82
N ASN A 200 4.22 -2.73 11.79
CA ASN A 200 3.91 -4.16 11.86
C ASN A 200 4.13 -4.79 13.24
N LEU A 201 4.30 -3.96 14.28
CA LEU A 201 4.57 -4.42 15.64
C LEU A 201 3.28 -4.73 16.40
N GLY A 202 3.35 -5.73 17.25
CA GLY A 202 2.29 -6.16 18.17
C GLY A 202 2.86 -6.57 19.53
N ARG A 203 2.08 -7.36 20.28
CA ARG A 203 2.49 -7.90 21.59
C ARG A 203 3.08 -9.31 21.51
N ASP A 204 3.19 -9.88 20.31
CA ASP A 204 3.84 -11.18 20.09
C ASP A 204 5.29 -11.12 20.57
N ASP A 205 5.83 -12.23 21.06
CA ASP A 205 7.20 -12.27 21.61
C ASP A 205 8.26 -11.90 20.57
N ASN A 206 8.01 -12.22 19.29
CA ASN A 206 8.84 -11.83 18.16
C ASN A 206 8.45 -10.47 17.54
N TRP A 207 7.51 -9.76 18.15
CA TRP A 207 6.95 -8.45 17.80
C TRP A 207 6.15 -8.39 16.50
N THR A 208 6.58 -9.06 15.43
CA THR A 208 6.03 -8.87 14.09
C THR A 208 5.17 -10.03 13.60
N GLY A 209 4.81 -10.98 14.46
CA GLY A 209 4.06 -12.17 14.07
C GLY A 209 4.95 -13.14 13.28
N HIS A 210 5.47 -12.78 12.11
CA HIS A 210 6.47 -13.58 11.39
C HIS A 210 7.88 -13.14 11.77
N ASP A 211 8.80 -14.06 12.10
CA ASP A 211 10.18 -13.68 12.48
C ASP A 211 10.89 -12.92 11.36
N LEU A 212 10.72 -13.38 10.12
CA LEU A 212 11.28 -12.74 8.93
C LEU A 212 10.63 -11.37 8.57
N ALA A 213 9.46 -11.03 9.14
CA ALA A 213 8.86 -9.71 8.92
C ALA A 213 9.56 -8.59 9.71
N GLN A 214 10.41 -8.92 10.68
CA GLN A 214 11.31 -7.95 11.33
C GLN A 214 12.26 -7.29 10.31
N ALA A 215 12.62 -8.01 9.25
CA ALA A 215 13.45 -7.50 8.16
C ALA A 215 12.81 -6.27 7.48
N ASN A 216 11.47 -6.22 7.37
CA ASN A 216 10.77 -5.07 6.80
C ASN A 216 10.93 -3.81 7.68
N LEU A 217 10.78 -3.94 9.00
CA LEU A 217 10.98 -2.82 9.92
C LEU A 217 12.44 -2.34 9.93
N PHE A 218 13.38 -3.28 9.94
CA PHE A 218 14.80 -2.98 9.88
C PHE A 218 15.16 -2.21 8.60
N SER A 219 14.77 -2.73 7.44
CA SER A 219 15.04 -2.10 6.15
C SER A 219 14.29 -0.78 5.98
N TYR A 220 13.11 -0.61 6.60
CA TYR A 220 12.43 0.69 6.64
C TYR A 220 13.27 1.75 7.37
N GLY A 221 13.89 1.40 8.50
CA GLY A 221 14.79 2.31 9.21
C GLY A 221 15.98 2.74 8.34
N LEU A 222 16.58 1.81 7.61
CA LEU A 222 17.66 2.10 6.66
C LEU A 222 17.18 2.95 5.49
N PHE A 223 16.00 2.68 4.95
CA PHE A 223 15.38 3.48 3.89
C PHE A 223 15.14 4.92 4.37
N ALA A 224 14.52 5.08 5.54
CA ALA A 224 14.26 6.40 6.11
C ALA A 224 15.55 7.20 6.36
N TRP A 225 16.65 6.51 6.72
CA TRP A 225 17.96 7.13 6.90
C TRP A 225 18.65 7.51 5.58
N ARG A 226 18.65 6.61 4.59
CA ARG A 226 19.43 6.75 3.34
C ARG A 226 18.65 7.41 2.20
N GLY A 227 17.32 7.46 2.28
CA GLY A 227 16.43 7.90 1.20
C GLY A 227 16.29 6.90 0.04
N GLN A 228 16.84 5.69 0.20
CA GLN A 228 16.65 4.53 -0.68
C GLN A 228 16.98 3.23 0.07
N THR A 229 16.44 2.10 -0.39
CA THR A 229 16.85 0.75 0.05
C THR A 229 18.03 0.22 -0.74
N ALA A 230 18.72 -0.78 -0.19
CA ALA A 230 19.84 -1.45 -0.82
C ALA A 230 19.71 -2.98 -0.73
N ASP A 231 20.32 -3.69 -1.69
CA ASP A 231 20.25 -5.16 -1.78
C ASP A 231 20.91 -5.87 -0.58
N ASP A 232 21.83 -5.19 0.12
CA ASP A 232 22.53 -5.69 1.29
C ASP A 232 21.80 -5.42 2.61
N ASP A 233 20.66 -4.70 2.59
CA ASP A 233 19.85 -4.48 3.80
C ASP A 233 19.38 -5.81 4.41
N ALA A 234 19.07 -6.79 3.56
CA ALA A 234 18.71 -8.15 3.99
C ALA A 234 19.89 -8.84 4.68
N ASP A 235 21.10 -8.73 4.13
CA ASP A 235 22.31 -9.36 4.67
C ASP A 235 22.64 -8.80 6.05
N TRP A 236 22.47 -7.49 6.24
CA TRP A 236 22.67 -6.84 7.54
C TRP A 236 21.70 -7.38 8.58
N TRP A 237 20.41 -7.42 8.24
CA TRP A 237 19.39 -7.93 9.16
C TRP A 237 19.63 -9.40 9.51
N ILE A 238 19.94 -10.25 8.52
CA ILE A 238 20.19 -11.68 8.74
C ILE A 238 21.39 -11.88 9.67
N ARG A 239 22.50 -11.16 9.45
CA ARG A 239 23.70 -11.29 10.29
C ARG A 239 23.46 -10.89 11.73
N LEU A 240 22.65 -9.86 11.96
CA LEU A 240 22.29 -9.40 13.30
C LEU A 240 21.31 -10.36 13.99
N SER A 241 20.44 -11.03 13.23
CA SER A 241 19.36 -11.87 13.78
C SER A 241 19.75 -13.34 13.95
N TYR A 242 20.53 -13.90 13.02
CA TYR A 242 20.86 -15.34 12.96
C TYR A 242 22.36 -15.62 12.82
N GLY A 243 23.22 -14.59 12.83
CA GLY A 243 24.67 -14.74 12.72
C GLY A 243 25.18 -14.89 11.28
N SER A 244 26.44 -15.30 11.13
CA SER A 244 27.16 -15.26 9.85
C SER A 244 27.40 -16.63 9.20
N ASN A 245 26.63 -17.66 9.56
CA ASN A 245 26.70 -18.95 8.87
C ASN A 245 26.39 -18.74 7.37
N PRO A 246 27.30 -19.11 6.43
CA PRO A 246 27.10 -18.83 5.00
C PRO A 246 25.86 -19.48 4.39
N VAL A 247 25.45 -20.65 4.90
CA VAL A 247 24.25 -21.36 4.43
C VAL A 247 22.99 -20.63 4.90
N VAL A 248 22.93 -20.24 6.18
CA VAL A 248 21.81 -19.44 6.71
C VAL A 248 21.70 -18.11 5.96
N LEU A 249 22.81 -17.41 5.77
CA LEU A 249 22.83 -16.12 5.09
C LEU A 249 22.32 -16.22 3.65
N SER A 250 22.87 -17.15 2.85
CA SER A 250 22.51 -17.27 1.44
C SER A 250 21.05 -17.72 1.25
N THR A 251 20.61 -18.69 2.05
CA THR A 251 19.22 -19.20 1.99
C THR A 251 18.22 -18.13 2.40
N LEU A 252 18.39 -17.48 3.56
CA LEU A 252 17.46 -16.44 4.02
C LEU A 252 17.44 -15.23 3.10
N ARG A 253 18.61 -14.82 2.56
CA ARG A 253 18.68 -13.73 1.59
C ARG A 253 17.86 -14.07 0.34
N ALA A 254 18.05 -15.26 -0.21
CA ALA A 254 17.32 -15.70 -1.40
C ALA A 254 15.81 -15.77 -1.13
N MET A 255 15.39 -16.30 0.02
CA MET A 255 13.99 -16.35 0.43
C MET A 255 13.37 -14.95 0.54
N LEU A 256 14.03 -14.02 1.25
CA LEU A 256 13.56 -12.64 1.40
C LEU A 256 13.43 -11.97 0.02
N LEU A 257 14.47 -11.96 -0.79
CA LEU A 257 14.47 -11.24 -2.08
C LEU A 257 13.43 -11.77 -3.07
N ARG A 258 13.13 -13.07 -3.06
CA ARG A 258 12.12 -13.66 -3.97
C ARG A 258 10.70 -13.67 -3.42
N SER A 259 10.51 -13.46 -2.11
CA SER A 259 9.22 -13.61 -1.43
C SER A 259 8.10 -12.77 -2.03
N ARG A 260 8.37 -11.52 -2.38
CA ARG A 260 7.40 -10.62 -3.04
C ARG A 260 6.92 -11.20 -4.37
N ALA A 261 7.83 -11.65 -5.22
CA ALA A 261 7.49 -12.23 -6.52
C ALA A 261 6.66 -13.51 -6.35
N VAL A 262 6.99 -14.35 -5.37
CA VAL A 262 6.21 -15.54 -5.03
C VAL A 262 4.79 -15.18 -4.63
N TYR A 263 4.62 -14.24 -3.69
CA TYR A 263 3.29 -13.80 -3.23
C TYR A 263 2.45 -13.15 -4.34
N GLU A 264 3.07 -12.28 -5.15
CA GLU A 264 2.40 -11.64 -6.29
C GLU A 264 1.95 -12.67 -7.33
N SER A 265 2.75 -13.72 -7.57
CA SER A 265 2.46 -14.75 -8.56
C SER A 265 1.14 -15.47 -8.31
N TYR A 266 0.79 -15.75 -7.04
CA TYR A 266 -0.48 -16.41 -6.71
C TYR A 266 -1.61 -15.46 -6.35
N THR A 267 -1.36 -14.17 -6.05
CA THR A 267 -2.41 -13.20 -5.65
C THR A 267 -3.07 -12.49 -6.82
N ALA A 268 -3.19 -11.16 -6.89
CA ALA A 268 -3.89 -10.46 -7.98
C ALA A 268 -2.97 -10.21 -9.20
N PRO A 269 -3.40 -10.45 -10.45
CA PRO A 269 -2.49 -10.42 -11.61
C PRO A 269 -2.23 -9.00 -12.10
N LEU A 270 -0.99 -8.71 -12.51
CA LEU A 270 -0.64 -7.50 -13.28
C LEU A 270 -1.19 -6.19 -12.69
N ALA A 271 -1.09 -6.06 -11.35
CA ALA A 271 -1.60 -4.95 -10.55
C ALA A 271 -3.11 -4.68 -10.67
N LEU A 272 -3.91 -5.69 -11.05
CA LEU A 272 -5.37 -5.62 -10.98
C LEU A 272 -5.85 -5.29 -9.54
N GLY A 273 -5.08 -5.73 -8.54
CA GLY A 273 -5.33 -5.48 -7.12
C GLY A 273 -6.52 -6.26 -6.58
N TRP A 274 -6.79 -6.07 -5.29
CA TRP A 274 -7.97 -6.58 -4.60
C TRP A 274 -8.03 -8.11 -4.64
N MET A 275 -9.16 -8.67 -5.09
CA MET A 275 -9.41 -10.12 -5.08
C MET A 275 -9.29 -10.76 -3.69
N VAL A 276 -9.52 -10.00 -2.62
CA VAL A 276 -9.43 -10.45 -1.22
C VAL A 276 -10.79 -10.58 -0.56
N HIS A 277 -10.88 -11.37 0.51
CA HIS A 277 -12.06 -11.40 1.36
C HIS A 277 -12.38 -10.00 1.94
N PRO A 278 -13.64 -9.55 1.88
CA PRO A 278 -14.05 -8.32 2.55
C PRO A 278 -13.80 -8.33 4.04
N ASP A 279 -13.54 -7.15 4.60
CA ASP A 279 -13.21 -6.86 6.00
C ASP A 279 -11.89 -7.48 6.50
N SER A 280 -11.68 -8.78 6.31
CA SER A 280 -10.45 -9.46 6.76
C SER A 280 -9.25 -9.17 5.87
N HIS A 281 -9.48 -8.95 4.57
CA HIS A 281 -8.45 -8.73 3.54
C HIS A 281 -7.47 -9.90 3.35
N TYR A 282 -7.75 -11.07 3.94
CA TYR A 282 -6.90 -12.27 3.84
C TYR A 282 -7.55 -13.35 3.00
N GLY A 283 -6.79 -13.94 2.08
CA GLY A 283 -7.23 -15.05 1.23
C GLY A 283 -7.99 -14.60 -0.03
N PRO A 284 -8.18 -15.51 -1.00
CA PRO A 284 -8.75 -15.19 -2.30
C PRO A 284 -10.27 -15.03 -2.26
N ASN A 285 -10.75 -13.87 -2.70
CA ASN A 285 -12.14 -13.66 -3.07
C ASN A 285 -12.22 -12.67 -4.25
N PRO A 286 -12.09 -13.15 -5.50
CA PRO A 286 -12.09 -12.29 -6.69
C PRO A 286 -13.29 -11.32 -6.75
N GLU A 287 -14.49 -11.76 -6.38
CA GLU A 287 -15.69 -10.90 -6.41
C GLU A 287 -15.96 -10.19 -5.08
N GLY A 288 -15.06 -10.29 -4.10
CA GLY A 288 -15.27 -9.84 -2.72
C GLY A 288 -15.79 -8.40 -2.62
N TYR A 289 -15.19 -7.49 -3.39
CA TYR A 289 -15.60 -6.08 -3.45
C TYR A 289 -16.15 -5.63 -4.81
N GLU A 290 -16.36 -6.54 -5.77
CA GLU A 290 -16.71 -6.18 -7.17
C GLU A 290 -18.03 -5.40 -7.27
N TYR A 291 -18.97 -5.68 -6.37
CA TYR A 291 -20.29 -5.05 -6.34
C TYR A 291 -20.52 -4.22 -5.06
N ASP A 292 -19.45 -3.90 -4.34
CA ASP A 292 -19.50 -3.07 -3.13
C ASP A 292 -19.20 -1.59 -3.45
N LYS A 293 -19.34 -0.72 -2.47
CA LYS A 293 -19.31 0.75 -2.62
C LYS A 293 -17.91 1.38 -2.63
N TRP A 294 -16.86 0.57 -2.63
CA TRP A 294 -15.49 1.02 -2.30
C TRP A 294 -14.67 1.49 -3.50
N GLY A 295 -15.18 1.38 -4.74
CA GLY A 295 -14.45 1.80 -5.94
C GLY A 295 -13.35 0.84 -6.39
N THR A 296 -13.49 -0.45 -6.07
CA THR A 296 -12.42 -1.47 -6.12
C THR A 296 -12.80 -2.61 -7.07
N TYR A 297 -13.04 -2.27 -8.33
CA TYR A 297 -13.63 -3.18 -9.31
C TYR A 297 -12.58 -3.74 -10.27
N LEU A 298 -12.77 -5.00 -10.65
CA LEU A 298 -12.04 -5.75 -11.64
C LEU A 298 -12.73 -5.68 -13.00
N ARG A 299 -14.06 -5.55 -13.01
CA ARG A 299 -14.91 -5.55 -14.20
C ARG A 299 -14.75 -6.80 -15.07
N THR A 300 -14.48 -7.96 -14.49
CA THR A 300 -14.34 -9.19 -15.27
C THR A 300 -15.66 -9.52 -15.99
N ASP A 301 -15.58 -9.82 -17.27
CA ASP A 301 -16.69 -10.41 -18.04
C ASP A 301 -16.18 -11.61 -18.86
N GLY A 302 -17.02 -12.17 -19.72
CA GLY A 302 -16.65 -13.34 -20.53
C GLY A 302 -15.60 -13.08 -21.63
N ARG A 303 -15.13 -11.85 -21.78
CA ARG A 303 -14.16 -11.45 -22.81
C ARG A 303 -12.91 -10.81 -22.22
N ALA A 304 -13.06 -9.97 -21.20
CA ALA A 304 -12.01 -9.08 -20.72
C ALA A 304 -12.04 -8.85 -19.21
N VAL A 305 -10.92 -8.34 -18.69
CA VAL A 305 -10.75 -7.92 -17.29
C VAL A 305 -9.96 -6.61 -17.23
N GLY A 306 -10.14 -5.86 -16.15
CA GLY A 306 -9.48 -4.59 -15.89
C GLY A 306 -10.35 -3.38 -16.22
N ILE A 307 -9.84 -2.20 -15.88
CA ILE A 307 -10.47 -0.91 -16.12
C ILE A 307 -9.58 -0.13 -17.09
N ASP A 308 -10.17 0.47 -18.13
CA ASP A 308 -9.42 1.36 -19.01
C ASP A 308 -9.19 2.70 -18.31
N ARG A 309 -7.98 2.90 -17.84
CA ARG A 309 -7.49 4.12 -17.16
C ARG A 309 -6.66 5.02 -18.07
N SER A 310 -6.55 4.67 -19.35
CA SER A 310 -5.91 5.52 -20.34
C SER A 310 -6.65 6.85 -20.51
N SER A 311 -6.07 7.74 -21.30
CA SER A 311 -6.64 9.03 -21.69
C SER A 311 -7.99 8.90 -22.41
N ARG A 312 -8.31 7.71 -22.93
CA ARG A 312 -9.59 7.40 -23.60
C ARG A 312 -10.61 6.71 -22.69
N GLY A 313 -10.19 6.25 -21.51
CA GLY A 313 -11.03 5.62 -20.49
C GLY A 313 -11.38 6.60 -19.36
N THR A 314 -11.08 6.24 -18.11
CA THR A 314 -11.31 7.12 -16.94
C THR A 314 -10.40 8.36 -16.92
N GLY A 315 -9.35 8.38 -17.75
CA GLY A 315 -8.40 9.48 -17.85
C GLY A 315 -7.43 9.57 -16.67
N PHE A 316 -7.29 8.52 -15.85
CA PHE A 316 -6.35 8.52 -14.72
C PHE A 316 -4.89 8.77 -15.18
N THR A 317 -4.48 8.26 -16.34
CA THR A 317 -3.13 8.52 -16.89
C THR A 317 -2.84 10.00 -17.10
N LEU A 318 -3.87 10.85 -17.27
CA LEU A 318 -3.72 12.30 -17.44
C LEU A 318 -3.18 13.01 -16.19
N GLN A 319 -3.20 12.33 -15.03
CA GLN A 319 -2.67 12.86 -13.78
C GLN A 319 -1.14 12.74 -13.67
N TYR A 320 -0.51 11.94 -14.52
CA TYR A 320 0.95 11.77 -14.53
C TYR A 320 1.65 12.82 -15.40
N PRO A 321 2.94 13.12 -15.11
CA PRO A 321 3.82 13.83 -16.03
C PRO A 321 3.82 13.19 -17.43
N GLU A 322 4.02 14.01 -18.47
CA GLU A 322 3.81 13.58 -19.86
C GLU A 322 4.56 12.29 -20.24
N ALA A 323 5.82 12.14 -19.82
CA ALA A 323 6.62 10.95 -20.12
C ALA A 323 6.02 9.66 -19.51
N LEU A 324 5.57 9.73 -18.26
CA LEU A 324 4.92 8.61 -17.56
C LEU A 324 3.53 8.35 -18.14
N ARG A 325 2.77 9.41 -18.42
CA ARG A 325 1.48 9.30 -19.12
C ARG A 325 1.66 8.51 -20.41
N ARG A 326 2.56 8.93 -21.32
CA ARG A 326 2.80 8.23 -22.60
C ARG A 326 3.17 6.76 -22.40
N ARG A 327 3.96 6.44 -21.36
CA ARG A 327 4.32 5.07 -21.01
C ARG A 327 3.10 4.23 -20.61
N TYR A 328 2.24 4.76 -19.74
CA TYR A 328 1.07 4.04 -19.22
C TYR A 328 -0.18 4.10 -20.12
N ASP A 329 -0.24 5.02 -21.10
CA ASP A 329 -1.46 5.24 -21.90
C ASP A 329 -1.73 4.16 -22.96
N SER A 330 -0.71 3.36 -23.29
CA SER A 330 -0.78 2.32 -24.33
C SER A 330 -0.39 0.96 -23.76
N PRO A 331 -1.19 -0.10 -24.02
CA PRO A 331 -0.85 -1.46 -23.61
C PRO A 331 0.50 -1.95 -24.17
N HIS A 332 0.97 -1.38 -25.29
CA HIS A 332 2.24 -1.78 -25.91
C HIS A 332 3.48 -1.21 -25.20
N THR A 333 3.32 -0.12 -24.45
CA THR A 333 4.43 0.56 -23.74
C THR A 333 4.28 0.48 -22.23
N CYS A 334 3.08 0.16 -21.75
CA CYS A 334 2.79 -0.02 -20.34
C CYS A 334 3.58 -1.23 -19.80
N PRO A 335 4.27 -1.10 -18.65
CA PRO A 335 4.96 -2.23 -18.04
C PRO A 335 3.99 -3.39 -17.79
N GLN A 336 4.41 -4.60 -18.14
CA GLN A 336 3.55 -5.79 -18.09
C GLN A 336 2.88 -5.95 -16.72
N GLU A 337 3.67 -5.77 -15.65
CA GLU A 337 3.25 -5.89 -14.25
C GLU A 337 2.21 -4.85 -13.79
N LEU A 338 1.95 -3.80 -14.58
CA LEU A 338 0.93 -2.78 -14.31
C LEU A 338 -0.22 -2.79 -15.33
N LEU A 339 -0.24 -3.72 -16.29
CA LEU A 339 -1.17 -3.69 -17.42
C LEU A 339 -2.63 -3.65 -16.99
N LEU A 340 -3.04 -4.50 -16.05
CA LEU A 340 -4.45 -4.59 -15.62
C LEU A 340 -4.86 -3.48 -14.65
N PHE A 341 -3.88 -2.76 -14.09
CA PHE A 341 -4.17 -1.50 -13.43
C PHE A 341 -4.61 -0.45 -14.46
N PHE A 342 -3.90 -0.33 -15.59
CA PHE A 342 -4.14 0.76 -16.54
C PHE A 342 -5.12 0.44 -17.67
N HIS A 343 -5.31 -0.84 -17.99
CA HIS A 343 -6.03 -1.25 -19.18
C HIS A 343 -7.04 -2.35 -18.88
N ARG A 344 -8.19 -2.24 -19.55
CA ARG A 344 -9.10 -3.35 -19.78
C ARG A 344 -8.61 -4.14 -20.99
N LEU A 345 -8.27 -5.41 -20.79
CA LEU A 345 -7.70 -6.26 -21.84
C LEU A 345 -8.52 -7.54 -22.03
N PRO A 346 -8.68 -8.02 -23.28
CA PRO A 346 -9.30 -9.31 -23.53
C PRO A 346 -8.38 -10.45 -23.08
N PHE A 347 -8.96 -11.60 -22.75
CA PHE A 347 -8.21 -12.76 -22.25
C PHE A 347 -7.20 -13.33 -23.24
N ASP A 348 -7.45 -13.16 -24.55
CA ASP A 348 -6.57 -13.58 -25.64
C ASP A 348 -5.47 -12.55 -25.99
N HIS A 349 -5.40 -11.43 -25.27
CA HIS A 349 -4.34 -10.44 -25.46
C HIS A 349 -2.96 -11.08 -25.22
N VAL A 350 -2.07 -10.98 -26.20
CA VAL A 350 -0.70 -11.54 -26.11
C VAL A 350 0.21 -10.55 -25.38
N LEU A 351 0.75 -10.99 -24.26
CA LEU A 351 1.72 -10.26 -23.45
C LEU A 351 3.11 -10.23 -24.11
N PRO A 352 4.02 -9.33 -23.70
CA PRO A 352 5.39 -9.27 -24.21
C PRO A 352 6.18 -10.58 -24.13
N ASP A 353 5.86 -11.46 -23.18
CA ASP A 353 6.48 -12.79 -23.03
C ASP A 353 5.89 -13.88 -23.96
N GLY A 354 4.92 -13.51 -24.80
CA GLY A 354 4.29 -14.39 -25.79
C GLY A 354 3.08 -15.17 -25.27
N ARG A 355 2.79 -15.17 -23.96
CA ARG A 355 1.60 -15.81 -23.40
C ARG A 355 0.37 -14.94 -23.63
N THR A 356 -0.79 -15.57 -23.78
CA THR A 356 -2.06 -14.86 -23.63
C THR A 356 -2.24 -14.40 -22.18
N LEU A 357 -3.02 -13.34 -21.96
CA LEU A 357 -3.32 -12.83 -20.63
C LEU A 357 -3.87 -13.94 -19.72
N ILE A 358 -4.81 -14.75 -20.22
CA ILE A 358 -5.39 -15.85 -19.46
C ILE A 358 -4.37 -16.94 -19.14
N GLN A 359 -3.50 -17.29 -20.09
CA GLN A 359 -2.46 -18.29 -19.84
C GLN A 359 -1.42 -17.80 -18.83
N TYR A 360 -1.07 -16.51 -18.87
CA TYR A 360 -0.22 -15.89 -17.86
C TYR A 360 -0.84 -15.96 -16.46
N ILE A 361 -2.14 -15.68 -16.34
CA ILE A 361 -2.87 -15.80 -15.07
C ILE A 361 -2.76 -17.24 -14.55
N TYR A 362 -3.08 -18.24 -15.37
CA TYR A 362 -2.96 -19.65 -14.95
C TYR A 362 -1.53 -20.00 -14.54
N ASP A 363 -0.55 -19.71 -15.40
CA ASP A 363 0.86 -20.01 -15.18
C ASP A 363 1.36 -19.47 -13.84
N THR A 364 1.16 -18.18 -13.60
CA THR A 364 1.65 -17.52 -12.39
C THR A 364 1.01 -18.08 -11.12
N ARG A 365 -0.26 -18.52 -11.15
CA ARG A 365 -0.90 -19.13 -9.97
C ARG A 365 -0.28 -20.48 -9.64
N PHE A 366 0.00 -21.30 -10.66
CA PHE A 366 0.72 -22.57 -10.46
C PHE A 366 2.16 -22.33 -10.00
N GLU A 367 2.87 -21.41 -10.64
CA GLU A 367 4.26 -21.04 -10.30
C GLU A 367 4.36 -20.47 -8.87
N GLY A 368 3.38 -19.67 -8.45
CA GLY A 368 3.31 -19.09 -7.11
C GLY A 368 3.12 -20.14 -6.02
N ALA A 369 2.24 -21.13 -6.23
CA ALA A 369 2.07 -22.24 -5.30
C ALA A 369 3.36 -23.09 -5.16
N LEU A 370 4.06 -23.35 -6.28
CA LEU A 370 5.38 -24.01 -6.26
C LEU A 370 6.45 -23.15 -5.58
N GLY A 371 6.37 -21.83 -5.74
CA GLY A 371 7.24 -20.87 -5.05
C GLY A 371 7.05 -20.90 -3.54
N ALA A 372 5.80 -20.98 -3.06
CA ALA A 372 5.48 -21.13 -1.64
C ALA A 372 5.98 -22.47 -1.07
N GLU A 373 5.85 -23.56 -1.83
CA GLU A 373 6.42 -24.86 -1.45
C GLU A 373 7.96 -24.78 -1.36
N ALA A 374 8.61 -24.10 -2.31
CA ALA A 374 10.05 -23.90 -2.28
C ALA A 374 10.50 -23.04 -1.08
N LEU A 375 9.73 -22.03 -0.66
CA LEU A 375 10.01 -21.27 0.56
C LEU A 375 9.97 -22.17 1.80
N LEU A 376 8.96 -23.05 1.92
CA LEU A 376 8.88 -24.01 3.02
C LEU A 376 10.09 -24.96 3.03
N ARG A 377 10.42 -25.57 1.89
CA ARG A 377 11.57 -26.48 1.79
C ARG A 377 12.89 -25.80 2.12
N ASP A 378 13.09 -24.57 1.65
CA ASP A 378 14.31 -23.81 1.93
C ASP A 378 14.42 -23.47 3.41
N TRP A 379 13.32 -23.12 4.08
CA TRP A 379 13.31 -22.93 5.53
C TRP A 379 13.63 -24.23 6.27
N GLU A 380 12.99 -25.34 5.89
CA GLU A 380 13.23 -26.67 6.50
C GLU A 380 14.69 -27.12 6.34
N SER A 381 15.37 -26.72 5.26
CA SER A 381 16.81 -27.01 5.08
C SER A 381 17.73 -26.36 6.12
N LEU A 382 17.21 -25.39 6.90
CA LEU A 382 17.93 -24.68 7.95
C LEU A 382 17.69 -25.27 9.36
N GLU A 383 17.04 -26.42 9.46
CA GLU A 383 16.85 -27.13 10.74
C GLU A 383 18.19 -27.36 11.45
N GLY A 384 18.26 -27.05 12.74
CA GLY A 384 19.49 -27.11 13.53
C GLY A 384 20.50 -25.98 13.27
N LEU A 385 20.28 -25.12 12.28
CA LEU A 385 21.07 -23.90 12.03
C LEU A 385 20.39 -22.62 12.51
N ILE A 386 19.08 -22.66 12.72
CA ILE A 386 18.24 -21.58 13.27
C ILE A 386 17.86 -21.92 14.72
N PRO A 387 17.76 -20.94 15.64
CA PRO A 387 17.22 -21.19 16.97
C PRO A 387 15.87 -21.90 16.93
N GLU A 388 15.74 -23.00 17.68
CA GLU A 388 14.61 -23.94 17.60
C GLU A 388 13.23 -23.28 17.67
N GLU A 389 13.07 -22.30 18.56
CA GLU A 389 11.82 -21.58 18.73
C GLU A 389 11.42 -20.82 17.46
N SER A 390 12.35 -20.06 16.87
CA SER A 390 12.14 -19.34 15.61
C SER A 390 11.95 -20.30 14.44
N PHE A 391 12.74 -21.38 14.39
CA PHE A 391 12.60 -22.42 13.37
C PHE A 391 11.17 -22.97 13.33
N ARG A 392 10.67 -23.44 14.47
CA ARG A 392 9.35 -24.06 14.58
C ARG A 392 8.22 -23.06 14.29
N HIS A 393 8.35 -21.84 14.82
CA HIS A 393 7.35 -20.78 14.66
C HIS A 393 7.21 -20.26 13.23
N THR A 394 8.34 -20.04 12.55
CA THR A 394 8.34 -19.61 11.15
C THR A 394 7.98 -20.75 10.21
N ARG A 395 8.33 -22.00 10.53
CA ARG A 395 7.89 -23.18 9.76
C ARG A 395 6.37 -23.31 9.72
N GLU A 396 5.69 -23.10 10.85
CA GLU A 396 4.22 -23.11 10.92
C GLU A 396 3.60 -22.10 9.94
N ARG A 397 4.19 -20.91 9.82
CA ARG A 397 3.76 -19.88 8.86
C ARG A 397 3.97 -20.29 7.42
N PHE A 398 5.11 -20.90 7.08
CA PHE A 398 5.33 -21.40 5.72
C PHE A 398 4.35 -22.52 5.34
N VAL A 399 3.96 -23.38 6.29
CA VAL A 399 2.90 -24.37 6.05
C VAL A 399 1.57 -23.68 5.73
N ARG A 400 1.20 -22.64 6.49
CA ARG A 400 -0.01 -21.85 6.25
C ARG A 400 0.07 -21.06 4.94
N GLN A 401 1.23 -20.50 4.60
CA GLN A 401 1.47 -19.82 3.33
C GLN A 401 1.29 -20.77 2.15
N LEU A 402 1.81 -22.01 2.22
CA LEU A 402 1.62 -23.00 1.17
C LEU A 402 0.15 -23.38 0.98
N GLN A 403 -0.59 -23.55 2.09
CA GLN A 403 -2.03 -23.79 2.04
C GLN A 403 -2.77 -22.62 1.38
N ASN A 404 -2.48 -21.39 1.81
CA ASN A 404 -3.06 -20.17 1.26
C ASN A 404 -2.74 -20.00 -0.23
N ALA A 405 -1.48 -20.22 -0.65
CA ALA A 405 -1.06 -20.12 -2.04
C ALA A 405 -1.76 -21.15 -2.94
N CYS A 406 -2.01 -22.38 -2.45
CA CYS A 406 -2.82 -23.37 -3.16
C CYS A 406 -4.28 -22.91 -3.30
N GLU A 407 -4.87 -22.34 -2.25
CA GLU A 407 -6.24 -21.82 -2.29
C GLU A 407 -6.36 -20.66 -3.29
N TRP A 408 -5.44 -19.69 -3.23
CA TRP A 408 -5.34 -18.59 -4.19
C TRP A 408 -5.23 -19.09 -5.64
N ARG A 409 -4.37 -20.09 -5.88
CA ARG A 409 -4.22 -20.71 -7.19
C ARG A 409 -5.54 -21.28 -7.69
N ASP A 410 -6.20 -22.11 -6.88
CA ASP A 410 -7.38 -22.84 -7.31
C ASP A 410 -8.59 -21.92 -7.48
N VAL A 411 -8.80 -20.99 -6.54
CA VAL A 411 -9.91 -20.02 -6.59
C VAL A 411 -9.76 -19.10 -7.80
N LEU A 412 -8.59 -18.50 -8.01
CA LEU A 412 -8.42 -17.57 -9.13
C LEU A 412 -8.43 -18.27 -10.49
N ASN A 413 -7.76 -19.43 -10.62
CA ASN A 413 -7.79 -20.18 -11.88
C ASN A 413 -9.21 -20.61 -12.24
N ASN A 414 -10.00 -21.07 -11.25
CA ASN A 414 -11.39 -21.43 -11.48
C ASN A 414 -12.26 -20.21 -11.83
N TYR A 415 -12.09 -19.09 -11.11
CA TYR A 415 -12.77 -17.85 -11.41
C TYR A 415 -12.56 -17.41 -12.86
N PHE A 416 -11.30 -17.28 -13.29
CA PHE A 416 -10.98 -16.84 -14.64
C PHE A 416 -11.36 -17.86 -15.71
N TRP A 417 -11.31 -19.16 -15.42
CA TRP A 417 -11.79 -20.20 -16.35
C TRP A 417 -13.32 -20.13 -16.54
N ARG A 418 -14.09 -19.92 -15.48
CA ARG A 418 -15.57 -19.79 -15.55
C ARG A 418 -16.01 -18.59 -16.38
N PHE A 419 -15.27 -17.48 -16.32
CA PHE A 419 -15.54 -16.32 -17.16
C PHE A 419 -15.07 -16.51 -18.59
N SER A 420 -13.80 -16.89 -18.79
CA SER A 420 -13.19 -16.92 -20.12
C SER A 420 -13.61 -18.12 -20.99
N GLY A 421 -13.88 -19.27 -20.37
CA GLY A 421 -14.06 -20.55 -21.06
C GLY A 421 -12.80 -21.09 -21.74
N ILE A 422 -11.64 -20.46 -21.54
CA ILE A 422 -10.38 -20.83 -22.21
C ILE A 422 -9.62 -21.85 -21.34
N PRO A 423 -9.32 -23.05 -21.84
CA PRO A 423 -8.61 -24.08 -21.08
C PRO A 423 -7.14 -23.72 -20.87
N ASP A 424 -6.54 -24.27 -19.81
CA ASP A 424 -5.09 -24.18 -19.58
C ASP A 424 -4.31 -24.93 -20.68
N GLU A 425 -3.40 -24.23 -21.36
CA GLU A 425 -2.58 -24.80 -22.46
C GLU A 425 -1.71 -25.98 -22.00
N ARG A 426 -1.34 -26.02 -20.71
CA ARG A 426 -0.52 -27.09 -20.13
C ARG A 426 -1.34 -28.26 -19.58
N GLY A 427 -2.67 -28.21 -19.67
CA GLY A 427 -3.57 -29.26 -19.19
C GLY A 427 -3.49 -29.52 -17.69
N ARG A 428 -3.03 -28.54 -16.89
CA ARG A 428 -3.01 -28.67 -15.43
C ARG A 428 -4.43 -28.60 -14.88
N ARG A 429 -4.60 -29.12 -13.66
CA ARG A 429 -5.92 -29.21 -13.03
C ARG A 429 -6.45 -27.82 -12.66
N ILE A 430 -7.52 -27.40 -13.32
CA ILE A 430 -8.42 -26.34 -12.88
C ILE A 430 -9.74 -27.02 -12.47
N TYR A 431 -10.28 -26.69 -11.29
CA TYR A 431 -11.37 -27.45 -10.63
C TYR A 431 -12.77 -27.11 -11.10
#